data_AF-A0A401FM34-F1
#
_entry.id   AF-A0A401FM34-F1
#
_cell.length_a   1.000
_cell.length_b   1.000
_cell.length_c   1.000
_cell.angle_alpha   90.00
_cell.angle_beta   90.00
_cell.angle_gamma   90.00
#
_symmetry.space_group_name_H-M   'P 1'
#
loop_
_entity.id
_entity.type
_entity.pdbx_description
1 polymer ?
#
loop_
_entity_poly.entity_id
_entity_poly.type
_entity_poly.pdbx_seq_one_letter_code
_entity_poly.pdbx_strand_id
1 'polypeptide(L)'
;MRWGNFLKTPTTIEPSASSGLELSSIIQNNLVSLGQQKVFPVGITTNNYWNQDAVYRNNALTKANTRILLANPSEFSYADQDNRAGVAQNSFYGVSINQFTNIHQLTSVTWPMPVALTMPLPKKSTAINQLIAKINRLNIDLLNPLATDYEMKIMSGSIQFSQKGGNYYLNNSPVQITKPRNIIYQHAPKQAVSPINQFFKTQSNVMLILFSVILVIFIAFIWMGRRIYRRMFTDK
;
A
#
# COMPACT_ATOMS: atom_id res chain seq x y z
N MET A 1 -1.59 -24.33 10.01
CA MET A 1 -2.16 -23.52 8.90
C MET A 1 -1.04 -22.66 8.32
N ARG A 2 -0.63 -22.90 7.07
CA ARG A 2 0.38 -22.07 6.38
C ARG A 2 -0.38 -21.04 5.54
N TRP A 3 -0.34 -19.78 5.99
CA TRP A 3 -0.89 -18.67 5.23
C TRP A 3 0.14 -18.20 4.19
N GLY A 4 -0.30 -17.85 2.99
CA GLY A 4 0.56 -17.16 2.03
C GLY A 4 0.84 -15.74 2.54
N ASN A 5 2.09 -15.30 2.48
CA ASN A 5 2.42 -13.90 2.79
C ASN A 5 2.08 -13.03 1.58
N PHE A 6 1.52 -11.84 1.80
CA PHE A 6 1.21 -10.89 0.73
C PHE A 6 2.05 -9.62 0.90
N LEU A 7 2.61 -9.14 -0.20
CA LEU A 7 3.32 -7.87 -0.22
C LEU A 7 2.28 -6.73 -0.20
N LYS A 8 2.28 -5.91 0.85
CA LYS A 8 1.47 -4.69 0.89
C LYS A 8 2.12 -3.61 0.03
N THR A 9 1.36 -2.99 -0.86
CA THR A 9 1.86 -1.88 -1.69
C THR A 9 2.15 -0.63 -0.85
N PRO A 10 3.11 0.21 -1.27
CA PRO A 10 3.36 1.51 -0.63
C PRO A 10 2.14 2.44 -0.76
N THR A 11 2.07 3.46 0.08
CA THR A 11 1.02 4.50 0.02
C THR A 11 1.35 5.53 -1.06
N THR A 12 0.38 5.92 -1.88
CA THR A 12 0.59 6.80 -3.06
C THR A 12 0.68 8.30 -2.75
N ILE A 13 0.65 8.69 -1.46
CA ILE A 13 0.87 10.08 -1.05
C ILE A 13 2.35 10.48 -1.26
N GLU A 14 3.22 9.51 -1.57
CA GLU A 14 4.60 9.78 -1.97
C GLU A 14 4.70 10.03 -3.49
N PRO A 15 5.38 11.11 -3.94
CA PRO A 15 5.64 11.39 -5.36
C PRO A 15 6.32 10.23 -6.12
N SER A 16 7.01 9.36 -5.38
CA SER A 16 7.69 8.16 -5.86
C SER A 16 6.75 7.08 -6.40
N ALA A 17 5.52 7.01 -5.89
CA ALA A 17 4.54 6.01 -6.35
C ALA A 17 3.91 6.39 -7.69
N SER A 18 3.84 7.68 -8.02
CA SER A 18 3.31 8.18 -9.30
C SER A 18 4.22 7.94 -10.50
N SER A 19 5.50 7.59 -10.28
CA SER A 19 6.42 7.18 -11.34
C SER A 19 6.44 5.66 -11.47
N GLY A 20 5.99 5.12 -12.61
CA GLY A 20 5.92 3.68 -12.84
C GLY A 20 7.25 2.94 -12.67
N LEU A 21 8.35 3.53 -13.15
CA LEU A 21 9.69 2.94 -13.03
C LEU A 21 10.16 2.87 -11.57
N GLU A 22 9.92 3.94 -10.81
CA GLU A 22 10.30 4.01 -9.41
C GLU A 22 9.47 3.03 -8.57
N LEU A 23 8.16 2.96 -8.79
CA LEU A 23 7.27 1.98 -8.16
C LEU A 23 7.74 0.54 -8.42
N SER A 24 8.09 0.22 -9.67
CA SER A 24 8.61 -1.11 -10.02
C SER A 24 9.91 -1.42 -9.29
N SER A 25 10.82 -0.44 -9.17
CA SER A 25 12.08 -0.56 -8.43
C SER A 25 11.87 -0.77 -6.94
N ILE A 26 10.96 0.00 -6.31
CA ILE A 26 10.59 -0.16 -4.89
C ILE A 26 10.07 -1.57 -4.63
N ILE A 27 9.18 -2.09 -5.49
CA ILE A 27 8.65 -3.44 -5.34
C ILE A 27 9.76 -4.47 -5.49
N GLN A 28 10.63 -4.33 -6.49
CA GLN A 28 11.76 -5.23 -6.68
C GLN A 28 12.69 -5.25 -5.46
N ASN A 29 13.07 -4.09 -4.95
CA ASN A 29 13.95 -3.97 -3.78
C ASN A 29 13.31 -4.58 -2.52
N ASN A 30 12.01 -4.38 -2.33
CA ASN A 30 11.27 -5.01 -1.24
C ASN A 30 11.28 -6.54 -1.37
N LEU A 31 11.07 -7.08 -2.58
CA LEU A 31 11.12 -8.52 -2.82
C LEU A 31 12.52 -9.10 -2.57
N VAL A 32 13.58 -8.42 -3.00
CA VAL A 32 14.97 -8.79 -2.68
C VAL A 32 15.17 -8.86 -1.16
N SER A 33 14.77 -7.80 -0.45
CA SER A 33 14.95 -7.70 1.00
C SER A 33 14.18 -8.78 1.76
N LEU A 34 12.94 -9.06 1.38
CA LEU A 34 12.13 -10.12 1.96
C LEU A 34 12.75 -11.50 1.71
N GLY A 35 13.26 -11.75 0.49
CA GLY A 35 13.99 -12.97 0.17
C GLY A 35 15.22 -13.20 1.05
N GLN A 36 16.02 -12.14 1.29
CA GLN A 36 17.16 -12.18 2.22
C GLN A 36 16.74 -12.50 3.66
N GLN A 37 15.58 -12.00 4.08
CA GLN A 37 14.99 -12.27 5.40
C GLN A 37 14.22 -13.60 5.47
N LYS A 38 14.23 -14.41 4.40
CA LYS A 38 13.48 -15.67 4.28
C LYS A 38 11.96 -15.47 4.47
N VAL A 39 11.45 -14.32 4.04
CA VAL A 39 10.02 -14.03 3.93
C VAL A 39 9.62 -14.15 2.46
N PHE A 40 8.69 -15.04 2.17
CA PHE A 40 8.31 -15.38 0.79
C PHE A 40 6.89 -14.87 0.53
N PRO A 41 6.73 -13.63 0.03
CA PRO A 41 5.43 -13.16 -0.44
C PRO A 41 5.02 -13.93 -1.69
N VAL A 42 3.72 -14.21 -1.83
CA VAL A 42 3.16 -14.99 -2.96
C VAL A 42 2.03 -14.25 -3.68
N GLY A 43 1.70 -13.05 -3.22
CA GLY A 43 0.69 -12.17 -3.82
C GLY A 43 0.86 -10.73 -3.38
N ILE A 44 -0.02 -9.85 -3.88
CA ILE A 44 -0.03 -8.42 -3.57
C ILE A 44 -1.31 -8.03 -2.82
N THR A 45 -1.18 -7.21 -1.79
CA THR A 45 -2.30 -6.51 -1.16
C THR A 45 -2.21 -5.03 -1.46
N THR A 46 -3.28 -4.45 -2.01
CA THR A 46 -3.31 -3.05 -2.42
C THR A 46 -4.69 -2.44 -2.22
N ASN A 47 -4.84 -1.12 -2.39
CA ASN A 47 -6.14 -0.46 -2.39
C ASN A 47 -6.83 -0.63 -3.75
N ASN A 48 -8.15 -0.69 -3.77
CA ASN A 48 -8.93 -1.00 -4.98
C ASN A 48 -8.69 -0.04 -6.14
N TYR A 49 -8.45 1.26 -5.88
CA TYR A 49 -8.19 2.26 -6.92
C TYR A 49 -6.93 1.96 -7.74
N TRP A 50 -5.96 1.21 -7.19
CA TRP A 50 -4.78 0.77 -7.96
C TRP A 50 -5.16 -0.10 -9.15
N ASN A 51 -6.28 -0.83 -9.03
CA ASN A 51 -6.77 -1.65 -10.13
C ASN A 51 -7.45 -0.83 -11.23
N GLN A 52 -7.66 0.49 -11.06
CA GLN A 52 -8.26 1.38 -12.05
C GLN A 52 -7.25 2.37 -12.65
N ASP A 53 -5.97 2.18 -12.34
CA ASP A 53 -4.86 3.03 -12.76
C ASP A 53 -3.86 2.26 -13.63
N ALA A 54 -3.56 2.78 -14.82
CA ALA A 54 -2.68 2.11 -15.77
C ALA A 54 -1.24 1.96 -15.25
N VAL A 55 -0.71 2.99 -14.59
CA VAL A 55 0.64 3.00 -14.04
C VAL A 55 0.74 1.98 -12.91
N TYR A 56 -0.18 1.99 -11.94
CA TYR A 56 -0.15 1.05 -10.82
C TYR A 56 -0.39 -0.39 -11.26
N ARG A 57 -1.30 -0.63 -12.20
CA ARG A 57 -1.52 -1.98 -12.75
C ARG A 57 -0.26 -2.51 -13.40
N ASN A 58 0.32 -1.76 -14.34
CA ASN A 58 1.42 -2.24 -15.18
C ASN A 58 2.74 -2.37 -14.43
N ASN A 59 2.97 -1.52 -13.41
CA ASN A 59 4.23 -1.45 -12.68
C ASN A 59 4.19 -2.14 -11.31
N ALA A 60 3.02 -2.58 -10.83
CA ALA A 60 2.89 -3.30 -9.57
C ALA A 60 2.01 -4.54 -9.68
N LEU A 61 0.74 -4.39 -10.06
CA LEU A 61 -0.24 -5.46 -9.89
C LEU A 61 0.00 -6.65 -10.82
N THR A 62 0.44 -6.42 -12.05
CA THR A 62 0.79 -7.47 -13.03
C THR A 62 1.91 -8.39 -12.55
N LYS A 63 2.72 -7.97 -11.57
CA LYS A 63 3.79 -8.78 -10.99
C LYS A 63 3.27 -9.99 -10.21
N ALA A 64 2.00 -9.99 -9.79
CA ALA A 64 1.41 -11.10 -9.05
C ALA A 64 0.14 -11.65 -9.72
N ASN A 65 -0.02 -12.98 -9.66
CA ASN A 65 -1.23 -13.66 -10.14
C ASN A 65 -2.37 -13.64 -9.11
N THR A 66 -2.05 -13.35 -7.85
CA THR A 66 -2.98 -13.36 -6.71
C THR A 66 -2.96 -12.01 -6.02
N ARG A 67 -4.14 -11.39 -5.86
CA ARG A 67 -4.27 -10.03 -5.33
C ARG A 67 -5.37 -9.95 -4.26
N ILE A 68 -5.14 -9.11 -3.26
CA ILE A 68 -6.15 -8.71 -2.27
C ILE A 68 -6.37 -7.20 -2.43
N LEU A 69 -7.59 -6.81 -2.82
CA LEU A 69 -8.00 -5.43 -3.03
C LEU A 69 -8.73 -4.92 -1.79
N LEU A 70 -8.13 -3.96 -1.09
CA LEU A 70 -8.68 -3.30 0.08
C LEU A 70 -9.60 -2.15 -0.33
N ALA A 71 -10.50 -1.75 0.58
CA ALA A 71 -11.26 -0.53 0.42
C ALA A 71 -10.34 0.68 0.17
N ASN A 72 -10.81 1.62 -0.63
CA ASN A 72 -10.06 2.85 -0.87
C ASN A 72 -10.00 3.68 0.42
N PRO A 73 -8.85 4.30 0.74
CA PRO A 73 -8.78 5.29 1.80
C PRO A 73 -9.66 6.51 1.45
N SER A 74 -9.93 7.36 2.44
CA SER A 74 -10.65 8.63 2.24
C SER A 74 -9.93 9.57 1.27
N GLU A 75 -8.60 9.51 1.26
CA GLU A 75 -7.74 10.33 0.41
C GLU A 75 -6.80 9.43 -0.40
N PHE A 76 -6.84 9.58 -1.72
CA PHE A 76 -5.93 8.94 -2.66
C PHE A 76 -5.80 9.77 -3.93
N SER A 77 -4.72 9.55 -4.67
CA SER A 77 -4.55 10.09 -6.02
C SER A 77 -4.27 8.95 -6.98
N TYR A 78 -4.73 9.13 -8.21
CA TYR A 78 -4.31 8.34 -9.36
C TYR A 78 -3.00 8.90 -9.93
N ALA A 79 -2.23 8.05 -10.59
CA ALA A 79 -1.11 8.42 -11.44
C ALA A 79 -1.55 8.54 -12.90
N ASP A 80 -2.34 7.58 -13.38
CA ASP A 80 -2.93 7.57 -14.73
C ASP A 80 -4.23 6.75 -14.71
N GLN A 81 -5.35 7.43 -14.38
CA GLN A 81 -6.64 6.78 -14.29
C GLN A 81 -7.21 6.52 -15.68
N ASP A 82 -7.42 5.24 -16.01
CA ASP A 82 -8.07 4.83 -17.26
C ASP A 82 -9.38 4.06 -17.03
N ASN A 83 -9.77 3.86 -15.75
CA ASN A 83 -10.98 3.16 -15.32
C ASN A 83 -11.10 1.71 -15.83
N ARG A 84 -10.01 1.11 -16.28
CA ARG A 84 -9.98 -0.30 -16.69
C ARG A 84 -9.52 -1.17 -15.52
N ALA A 85 -10.12 -2.33 -15.34
CA ALA A 85 -9.69 -3.29 -14.34
C ALA A 85 -8.65 -4.26 -14.92
N GLY A 86 -7.60 -4.57 -14.15
CA GLY A 86 -6.67 -5.64 -14.52
C GLY A 86 -7.23 -7.01 -14.17
N VAL A 87 -6.92 -8.01 -14.98
CA VAL A 87 -7.24 -9.42 -14.68
C VAL A 87 -6.10 -10.02 -13.85
N ALA A 88 -6.46 -10.83 -12.87
CA ALA A 88 -5.57 -11.68 -12.09
C ALA A 88 -6.20 -13.07 -12.00
N GLN A 89 -5.39 -14.12 -11.89
CA GLN A 89 -5.89 -15.48 -11.73
C GLN A 89 -6.75 -15.60 -10.47
N ASN A 90 -6.31 -14.97 -9.39
CA ASN A 90 -7.01 -14.92 -8.12
C ASN A 90 -7.13 -13.47 -7.65
N SER A 91 -8.35 -13.01 -7.38
CA SER A 91 -8.61 -11.67 -6.84
C SER A 91 -9.60 -11.76 -5.71
N PHE A 92 -9.24 -11.19 -4.56
CA PHE A 92 -10.07 -11.17 -3.36
C PHE A 92 -10.34 -9.74 -2.92
N TYR A 93 -11.56 -9.48 -2.46
CA TYR A 93 -11.87 -8.23 -1.79
C TYR A 93 -11.56 -8.33 -0.29
N GLY A 94 -10.71 -7.44 0.20
CA GLY A 94 -10.29 -7.39 1.59
C GLY A 94 -11.30 -6.70 2.48
N VAL A 95 -11.90 -7.43 3.40
CA VAL A 95 -12.90 -6.91 4.35
C VAL A 95 -12.38 -7.07 5.77
N SER A 96 -12.54 -6.06 6.62
CA SER A 96 -12.10 -6.18 8.01
C SER A 96 -12.98 -7.16 8.79
N ILE A 97 -12.37 -8.11 9.50
CA ILE A 97 -13.11 -9.02 10.39
C ILE A 97 -13.91 -8.29 11.48
N ASN A 98 -13.58 -7.03 11.76
CA ASN A 98 -14.27 -6.21 12.75
C ASN A 98 -15.65 -5.74 12.29
N GLN A 99 -15.95 -5.80 10.99
CA GLN A 99 -17.29 -5.50 10.48
C GLN A 99 -18.31 -6.61 10.81
N PHE A 100 -17.83 -7.79 11.22
CA PHE A 100 -18.67 -8.96 11.49
C PHE A 100 -18.79 -9.29 12.99
N THR A 101 -18.55 -8.33 13.88
CA THR A 101 -18.62 -8.58 15.35
C THR A 101 -19.98 -9.06 15.83
N ASN A 102 -21.06 -8.65 15.16
CA ASN A 102 -22.43 -8.99 15.54
C ASN A 102 -23.01 -10.15 14.70
N ILE A 103 -22.30 -10.62 13.67
CA ILE A 103 -22.77 -11.67 12.77
C ILE A 103 -22.22 -13.01 13.28
N HIS A 104 -23.11 -13.98 13.48
CA HIS A 104 -22.75 -15.27 14.07
C HIS A 104 -22.51 -16.35 13.01
N GLN A 105 -22.97 -16.15 11.78
CA GLN A 105 -22.77 -17.10 10.68
C GLN A 105 -22.62 -16.33 9.37
N LEU A 106 -21.42 -16.35 8.80
CA LEU A 106 -21.13 -15.71 7.52
C LEU A 106 -21.48 -16.59 6.31
N THR A 107 -21.76 -17.88 6.52
CA THR A 107 -22.24 -18.83 5.49
C THR A 107 -23.56 -18.42 4.85
N SER A 108 -24.38 -17.63 5.55
CA SER A 108 -25.64 -17.10 5.03
C SER A 108 -25.47 -15.90 4.09
N VAL A 109 -24.27 -15.33 4.01
CA VAL A 109 -23.96 -14.15 3.19
C VAL A 109 -23.42 -14.59 1.84
N THR A 110 -24.16 -14.30 0.78
CA THR A 110 -23.67 -14.48 -0.59
C THR A 110 -22.79 -13.31 -0.98
N TRP A 111 -21.54 -13.61 -1.36
CA TRP A 111 -20.59 -12.60 -1.81
C TRP A 111 -20.58 -12.54 -3.34
N PRO A 112 -20.66 -11.35 -3.95
CA PRO A 112 -20.59 -11.21 -5.41
C PRO A 112 -19.18 -11.49 -5.96
N MET A 113 -18.17 -11.59 -5.09
CA MET A 113 -16.79 -11.90 -5.42
C MET A 113 -16.10 -12.60 -4.24
N PRO A 114 -14.97 -13.30 -4.46
CA PRO A 114 -14.19 -13.89 -3.37
C PRO A 114 -13.74 -12.84 -2.35
N VAL A 115 -13.85 -13.16 -1.06
CA VAL A 115 -13.52 -12.24 0.05
C VAL A 115 -12.33 -12.76 0.85
N ALA A 116 -11.41 -11.86 1.19
CA ALA A 116 -10.36 -12.08 2.16
C ALA A 116 -10.68 -11.33 3.45
N LEU A 117 -10.77 -12.06 4.56
CA LEU A 117 -10.92 -11.43 5.88
C LEU A 117 -9.57 -10.89 6.35
N THR A 118 -9.54 -9.60 6.67
CA THR A 118 -8.34 -8.88 7.08
C THR A 118 -8.42 -8.46 8.54
N MET A 119 -7.26 -8.38 9.17
CA MET A 119 -7.12 -7.99 10.57
C MET A 119 -5.71 -7.49 10.84
N PRO A 120 -5.53 -6.61 11.84
CA PRO A 120 -4.20 -6.27 12.33
C PRO A 120 -3.54 -7.51 12.93
N LEU A 121 -2.24 -7.68 12.68
CA LEU A 121 -1.46 -8.76 13.28
C LEU A 121 -1.44 -8.61 14.81
N PRO A 122 -1.94 -9.59 15.58
CA PRO A 122 -1.93 -9.49 17.03
C PRO A 122 -0.49 -9.55 17.58
N LYS A 123 -0.18 -8.69 18.56
CA LYS A 123 1.14 -8.62 19.19
C LYS A 123 1.28 -9.47 20.47
N LYS A 124 0.16 -9.98 20.99
CA LYS A 124 0.09 -10.73 22.26
C LYS A 124 -0.60 -12.06 22.05
N SER A 125 -0.14 -13.10 22.75
CA SER A 125 -0.72 -14.45 22.69
C SER A 125 -2.21 -14.47 23.04
N THR A 126 -2.63 -13.69 24.05
CA THR A 126 -4.04 -13.54 24.41
C THR A 126 -4.91 -13.04 23.26
N ALA A 127 -4.42 -12.05 22.51
CA ALA A 127 -5.11 -11.50 21.35
C ALA A 127 -5.14 -12.49 20.16
N ILE A 128 -4.15 -13.37 20.03
CA ILE A 128 -4.17 -14.47 19.05
C ILE A 128 -5.29 -15.47 19.40
N ASN A 129 -5.40 -15.87 20.66
CA ASN A 129 -6.44 -16.81 21.09
C ASN A 129 -7.85 -16.25 20.91
N GLN A 130 -8.05 -14.97 21.28
CA GLN A 130 -9.32 -14.25 21.04
C GLN A 130 -9.67 -14.21 19.55
N LEU A 131 -8.66 -14.01 18.70
CA LEU A 131 -8.85 -14.01 17.26
C LEU A 131 -9.24 -15.39 16.73
N ILE A 132 -8.57 -16.46 17.16
CA ILE A 132 -8.92 -17.84 16.76
C ILE A 132 -10.36 -18.15 17.15
N ALA A 133 -10.76 -17.80 18.37
CA ALA A 133 -12.14 -17.96 18.83
C ALA A 133 -13.12 -17.17 17.95
N LYS A 134 -12.78 -15.94 17.56
CA LYS A 134 -13.59 -15.11 16.65
C LYS A 134 -13.76 -15.77 15.28
N ILE A 135 -12.69 -16.26 14.68
CA ILE A 135 -12.73 -16.94 13.37
C ILE A 135 -13.60 -18.19 13.45
N ASN A 136 -13.42 -19.01 14.48
CA ASN A 136 -14.20 -20.24 14.67
C ASN A 136 -15.69 -19.95 14.85
N ARG A 137 -16.05 -18.85 15.53
CA ARG A 137 -17.45 -18.43 15.69
C ARG A 137 -18.12 -18.03 14.38
N LEU A 138 -17.38 -17.51 13.41
CA LEU A 138 -17.96 -17.04 12.14
C LEU A 138 -18.49 -18.18 11.25
N ASN A 139 -18.08 -19.43 11.54
CA ASN A 139 -18.45 -20.63 10.78
C ASN A 139 -18.32 -20.42 9.27
N ILE A 140 -17.09 -20.24 8.78
CA ILE A 140 -16.79 -19.93 7.38
C ILE A 140 -15.91 -21.00 6.75
N ASP A 141 -16.15 -21.27 5.48
CA ASP A 141 -15.25 -22.08 4.65
C ASP A 141 -14.04 -21.25 4.24
N LEU A 142 -12.90 -21.53 4.86
CA LEU A 142 -11.65 -20.86 4.53
C LEU A 142 -11.00 -21.53 3.32
N LEU A 143 -10.53 -20.71 2.39
CA LEU A 143 -9.69 -21.18 1.29
C LEU A 143 -8.51 -21.98 1.84
N ASN A 144 -8.31 -23.19 1.33
CA ASN A 144 -7.17 -24.03 1.68
C ASN A 144 -6.01 -23.79 0.68
N PRO A 145 -4.98 -23.01 1.04
CA PRO A 145 -3.85 -22.74 0.15
C PRO A 145 -2.91 -23.95 -0.03
N LEU A 146 -3.18 -25.07 0.65
CA LEU A 146 -2.46 -26.33 0.47
C LEU A 146 -3.08 -27.20 -0.63
N ALA A 147 -4.25 -26.84 -1.17
CA ALA A 147 -4.84 -27.56 -2.30
C ALA A 147 -3.89 -27.52 -3.51
N THR A 148 -3.73 -28.66 -4.18
CA THR A 148 -2.72 -28.88 -5.22
C THR A 148 -2.90 -27.97 -6.45
N ASP A 149 -4.13 -27.53 -6.68
CA ASP A 149 -4.52 -26.71 -7.84
C ASP A 149 -4.30 -25.21 -7.61
N TYR A 150 -3.94 -24.81 -6.39
CA TYR A 150 -3.75 -23.40 -6.03
C TYR A 150 -2.28 -23.00 -6.15
N GLU A 151 -1.96 -22.24 -7.20
CA GLU A 151 -0.65 -21.63 -7.40
C GLU A 151 -0.72 -20.12 -7.17
N MET A 152 0.09 -19.63 -6.24
CA MET A 152 0.29 -18.21 -5.99
C MET A 152 1.72 -17.83 -6.37
N LYS A 153 1.89 -16.76 -7.15
CA LYS A 153 3.18 -16.32 -7.67
C LYS A 153 3.27 -14.80 -7.69
N ILE A 154 4.45 -14.31 -7.33
CA ILE A 154 4.88 -12.93 -7.54
C ILE A 154 6.27 -12.92 -8.19
N MET A 155 6.47 -12.08 -9.19
CA MET A 155 7.69 -11.98 -9.98
C MET A 155 8.03 -10.52 -10.28
N SER A 156 9.29 -10.14 -10.04
CA SER A 156 9.81 -8.84 -10.42
C SER A 156 11.30 -8.94 -10.75
N GLY A 157 11.68 -8.51 -11.95
CA GLY A 157 13.05 -8.70 -12.45
C GLY A 157 13.40 -10.19 -12.51
N SER A 158 14.54 -10.56 -11.93
CA SER A 158 15.02 -11.96 -11.85
C SER A 158 14.51 -12.73 -10.62
N ILE A 159 13.70 -12.10 -9.76
CA ILE A 159 13.17 -12.74 -8.55
C ILE A 159 11.75 -13.22 -8.79
N GLN A 160 11.52 -14.50 -8.50
CA GLN A 160 10.21 -15.12 -8.48
C GLN A 160 10.02 -15.86 -7.16
N PHE A 161 8.93 -15.54 -6.47
CA PHE A 161 8.43 -16.33 -5.36
C PHE A 161 7.15 -17.03 -5.81
N SER A 162 7.03 -18.32 -5.51
CA SER A 162 5.79 -19.04 -5.73
C SER A 162 5.48 -20.00 -4.59
N GLN A 163 4.20 -20.30 -4.44
CA GLN A 163 3.69 -21.35 -3.59
C GLN A 163 2.75 -22.25 -4.41
N LYS A 164 2.99 -23.56 -4.33
CA LYS A 164 2.13 -24.59 -4.94
C LYS A 164 2.00 -25.76 -3.98
N GLY A 165 0.77 -26.18 -3.68
CA GLY A 165 0.50 -27.30 -2.77
C GLY A 165 1.16 -27.15 -1.39
N GLY A 166 1.26 -25.93 -0.87
CA GLY A 166 1.90 -25.65 0.42
C GLY A 166 3.43 -25.61 0.45
N ASN A 167 4.09 -25.88 -0.67
CA ASN A 167 5.53 -25.76 -0.85
C ASN A 167 5.88 -24.39 -1.40
N TYR A 168 6.97 -23.81 -0.89
CA TYR A 168 7.48 -22.51 -1.33
C TYR A 168 8.65 -22.70 -2.28
N TYR A 169 8.75 -21.83 -3.27
CA TYR A 169 9.81 -21.83 -4.27
C TYR A 169 10.38 -20.43 -4.42
N LEU A 170 11.70 -20.34 -4.54
CA LEU A 170 12.44 -19.15 -4.91
C LEU A 170 13.12 -19.43 -6.25
N ASN A 171 12.78 -18.68 -7.29
CA ASN A 171 13.31 -18.87 -8.64
C ASN A 171 13.17 -20.34 -9.10
N ASN A 172 11.97 -20.90 -8.92
CA ASN A 172 11.62 -22.31 -9.19
C ASN A 172 12.37 -23.36 -8.34
N SER A 173 13.25 -22.96 -7.43
CA SER A 173 13.94 -23.86 -6.51
C SER A 173 13.15 -24.01 -5.21
N PRO A 174 12.87 -25.23 -4.72
CA PRO A 174 12.10 -25.42 -3.49
C PRO A 174 12.86 -24.89 -2.27
N VAL A 175 12.14 -24.20 -1.37
CA VAL A 175 12.70 -23.65 -0.14
C VAL A 175 11.92 -24.15 1.06
N GLN A 176 12.66 -24.60 2.08
CA GLN A 176 12.08 -25.01 3.35
C GLN A 176 11.92 -23.80 4.28
N ILE A 177 10.66 -23.49 4.62
CA ILE A 177 10.32 -22.50 5.64
C ILE A 177 10.67 -23.12 7.00
N THR A 178 11.84 -22.78 7.54
CA THR A 178 12.27 -23.16 8.88
C THR A 178 11.87 -22.09 9.88
N LYS A 179 11.55 -22.48 11.13
CA LYS A 179 11.32 -21.51 12.21
C LYS A 179 12.58 -20.65 12.36
N PRO A 180 12.48 -19.31 12.35
CA PRO A 180 13.66 -18.46 12.50
C PRO A 180 14.31 -18.75 13.85
N ARG A 181 15.61 -19.09 13.82
CA ARG A 181 16.37 -19.49 15.02
C ARG A 181 16.67 -18.31 15.94
N ASN A 182 16.60 -17.08 15.44
CA ASN A 182 16.64 -15.82 16.19
C ASN A 182 16.03 -14.73 15.31
N ILE A 183 14.84 -14.23 15.65
CA ILE A 183 14.30 -13.02 15.00
C ILE A 183 14.90 -11.84 15.75
N ILE A 184 15.98 -11.25 15.23
CA ILE A 184 16.33 -9.89 15.64
C ILE A 184 15.22 -9.02 15.05
N TYR A 185 14.35 -8.49 15.90
CA TYR A 185 13.36 -7.49 15.50
C TYR A 185 14.11 -6.22 15.11
N GLN A 186 14.61 -6.19 13.87
CA GLN A 186 14.90 -4.92 13.24
C GLN A 186 13.55 -4.23 13.11
N HIS A 187 13.37 -3.19 13.94
CA HIS A 187 12.22 -2.31 13.79
C HIS A 187 12.21 -1.88 12.33
N ALA A 188 11.08 -2.06 11.64
CA ALA A 188 10.92 -1.55 10.29
C ALA A 188 11.45 -0.11 10.31
N PRO A 189 12.42 0.25 9.46
CA PRO A 189 12.89 1.63 9.42
C PRO A 189 11.65 2.50 9.29
N LYS A 190 11.50 3.47 10.20
CA LYS A 190 10.46 4.51 10.06
C LYS A 190 10.52 4.93 8.61
N GLN A 191 9.40 4.81 7.87
CA GLN A 191 9.31 5.12 6.45
C GLN A 191 10.17 6.35 6.21
N ALA A 192 11.30 6.15 5.52
CA ALA A 192 12.28 7.20 5.36
C ALA A 192 11.54 8.29 4.60
N VAL A 193 11.25 9.39 5.31
CA VAL A 193 10.72 10.60 4.68
C VAL A 193 11.72 10.91 3.58
N SER A 194 11.33 10.65 2.33
CA SER A 194 12.25 10.73 1.21
C SER A 194 13.03 12.05 1.30
N PRO A 195 14.35 12.09 1.12
CA PRO A 195 15.12 13.34 1.15
C PRO A 195 14.57 14.37 0.14
N ILE A 196 13.85 13.90 -0.87
CA ILE A 196 13.05 14.71 -1.81
C ILE A 196 11.88 15.43 -1.11
N ASN A 197 11.19 14.81 -0.15
CA ASN A 197 10.15 15.48 0.64
C ASN A 197 10.73 16.57 1.56
N GLN A 198 11.96 16.42 2.04
CA GLN A 198 12.67 17.52 2.73
C GLN A 198 13.08 18.62 1.76
N PHE A 199 13.50 18.28 0.53
CA PHE A 199 13.79 19.25 -0.53
C PHE A 199 12.54 20.08 -0.89
N PHE A 200 11.38 19.44 -1.09
CA PHE A 200 10.13 20.14 -1.42
C PHE A 200 9.57 20.98 -0.26
N LYS A 201 9.73 20.55 1.00
CA LYS A 201 9.36 21.38 2.17
C LYS A 201 10.24 22.63 2.29
N THR A 202 11.54 22.48 2.06
CA THR A 202 12.48 23.60 2.14
C THR A 202 12.29 24.57 0.97
N GLN A 203 12.03 24.06 -0.24
CA GLN A 203 11.76 24.87 -1.43
C GLN A 203 10.43 25.63 -1.32
N SER A 204 9.37 25.03 -0.78
CA SER A 204 8.09 25.73 -0.54
C SER A 204 8.24 26.89 0.45
N ASN A 205 9.03 26.73 1.51
CA ASN A 205 9.27 27.81 2.47
C ASN A 205 10.07 28.97 1.87
N VAL A 206 11.08 28.69 1.05
CA VAL A 206 11.87 29.76 0.38
C VAL A 206 11.00 30.56 -0.59
N MET A 207 10.15 29.89 -1.37
CA MET A 207 9.20 30.58 -2.26
C MET A 207 8.16 31.40 -1.48
N LEU A 208 7.62 30.87 -0.38
CA LEU A 208 6.66 31.57 0.45
C LEU A 208 7.28 32.82 1.11
N ILE A 209 8.53 32.73 1.56
CA ILE A 209 9.28 33.88 2.09
C ILE A 209 9.51 34.92 0.99
N LEU A 210 9.95 34.50 -0.21
CA LEU A 210 10.16 35.40 -1.35
C LEU A 210 8.87 36.14 -1.73
N PHE A 211 7.75 35.41 -1.87
CA PHE A 211 6.45 36.02 -2.16
C PHE A 211 6.00 36.96 -1.05
N SER A 212 6.23 36.62 0.21
CA SER A 212 5.87 37.48 1.34
C SER A 212 6.66 38.79 1.32
N VAL A 213 7.96 38.74 1.02
CA VAL A 213 8.80 39.95 0.90
C VAL A 213 8.33 40.84 -0.25
N ILE A 214 8.06 40.27 -1.43
CA ILE A 214 7.56 41.02 -2.58
C ILE A 214 6.19 41.65 -2.29
N LEU A 215 5.29 40.91 -1.61
CA LEU A 215 3.98 41.42 -1.21
C LEU A 215 4.09 42.61 -0.26
N VAL A 216 4.98 42.55 0.74
CA VAL A 216 5.21 43.66 1.68
C VAL A 216 5.73 44.90 0.96
N ILE A 217 6.66 44.74 0.02
CA ILE A 217 7.17 45.85 -0.80
C ILE A 217 6.04 46.47 -1.64
N PHE A 218 5.19 45.66 -2.27
CA PHE A 218 4.03 46.17 -3.01
C PHE A 218 3.05 46.93 -2.12
N ILE A 219 2.74 46.43 -0.92
CA ILE A 219 1.87 47.12 0.03
C ILE A 219 2.48 48.47 0.43
N ALA A 220 3.78 48.54 0.67
CA ALA A 220 4.47 49.78 1.00
C ALA A 220 4.39 50.80 -0.16
N PHE A 221 4.59 50.36 -1.41
CA PHE A 221 4.44 51.23 -2.58
C PHE A 221 3.00 51.71 -2.78
N ILE A 222 2.00 50.84 -2.59
CA ILE A 222 0.59 51.25 -2.65
C ILE A 222 0.28 52.29 -1.58
N TRP A 223 0.76 52.09 -0.35
CA TRP A 223 0.53 53.03 0.75
C TRP A 223 1.19 54.39 0.50
N MET A 224 2.43 54.39 0.02
CA MET A 224 3.16 55.62 -0.30
C MET A 224 2.55 56.34 -1.50
N GLY A 225 2.18 55.60 -2.55
CA GLY A 225 1.45 56.12 -3.70
C GLY A 225 0.11 56.74 -3.31
N ARG A 226 -0.67 56.09 -2.43
CA ARG A 226 -1.93 56.63 -1.90
C ARG A 226 -1.72 57.91 -1.09
N ARG A 227 -0.63 58.01 -0.32
CA ARG A 227 -0.29 59.21 0.45
C ARG A 227 0.07 60.39 -0.46
N ILE A 228 0.86 60.15 -1.50
CA ILE A 228 1.24 61.17 -2.49
C ILE A 228 0.01 61.60 -3.31
N TYR A 229 -0.78 60.64 -3.79
CA TYR A 229 -2.01 60.90 -4.54
C TYR A 229 -2.99 61.74 -3.73
N ARG A 230 -3.20 61.43 -2.44
CA ARG A 230 -4.05 62.25 -1.57
C ARG A 230 -3.52 63.67 -1.39
N ARG A 231 -2.21 63.86 -1.23
CA ARG A 231 -1.63 65.22 -1.12
C ARG A 231 -1.82 66.04 -2.39
N MET A 232 -1.71 65.41 -3.55
CA MET A 232 -1.81 66.11 -4.83
C MET A 232 -3.23 66.53 -5.21
N PHE A 233 -4.27 65.88 -4.65
CA PHE A 233 -5.67 66.11 -5.01
C PHE A 233 -6.57 66.61 -3.85
N THR A 234 -6.01 66.86 -2.66
CA THR A 234 -6.75 67.41 -1.50
C THR A 234 -6.35 68.86 -1.17
N ASP A 235 -5.30 69.40 -1.77
CA ASP A 235 -4.98 70.85 -1.69
C ASP A 235 -5.76 71.62 -2.77
N LYS A 236 -7.09 71.72 -2.57
CA LYS A 236 -7.96 72.66 -3.27
C LYS A 236 -8.90 73.33 -2.30
#